data_AF-A0A4S8HRC0-F1
#
_entry.id   AF-A0A4S8HRC0-F1
#
_cell.length_a   1.000
_cell.length_b   1.000
_cell.length_c   1.000
_cell.angle_alpha   90.00
_cell.angle_beta   90.00
_cell.angle_gamma   90.00
#
_symmetry.space_group_name_H-M   'P 1'
#
loop_
_entity.id
_entity.type
_entity.pdbx_description
1 polymer ?
#
loop_
_entity_poly.entity_id
_entity_poly.type
_entity_poly.pdbx_seq_one_letter_code
_entity_poly.pdbx_strand_id
1 'polypeptide(L)'
;MDAGGYFQYYEGNKMGIKTADGDVVIPAIYDFVALLSDDLFTVTEGEYTAYFDVAGNIVLPFSNKYESYGNFTQGLARVMTNEKWGFINKAGVEVIPPQFLYADEFAEGRAIVRNEEELHGAIDEQGNLVVDYWFPLLTNFENGYAKFGDLKTWGLIDKTGKIVVPQIYISIGRVYRNKVTVQVLEGEDYKEGELTIGGEVVWNNNLEHLNEFNRKKKEFAVACEQLVEEMYRSGCPCEYERFRDFIQWNQPVGFVDQELLFSAFMKKLQHLGNNLYRCEHCGACYKQKWSQYSAFLWVLNVTVSTAGNVINRGAPVPATIPVALGFYGYGIEKYNDKYDMQDIESVIAYLTKKSDAFSSQ
;
A
#
# COMPACT_ATOMS: atom_id res chain seq x y z
N MET A 1 -23.81 -7.22 18.20
CA MET A 1 -25.15 -6.62 17.99
C MET A 1 -24.97 -5.70 16.81
N ASP A 2 -25.42 -6.01 15.58
CA ASP A 2 -26.55 -6.83 15.15
C ASP A 2 -26.25 -7.53 13.83
N ALA A 3 -26.62 -8.81 13.72
CA ALA A 3 -26.68 -9.54 12.45
C ALA A 3 -27.81 -10.58 12.53
N GLY A 4 -29.06 -10.11 12.49
CA GLY A 4 -30.25 -10.91 12.13
C GLY A 4 -30.55 -12.21 12.87
N GLY A 5 -29.84 -12.55 13.96
CA GLY A 5 -29.96 -13.86 14.59
C GLY A 5 -29.29 -15.01 13.83
N TYR A 6 -28.34 -14.74 12.92
CA TYR A 6 -27.60 -15.77 12.17
C TYR A 6 -26.17 -15.94 12.66
N PHE A 7 -25.68 -17.19 12.71
CA PHE A 7 -24.36 -17.55 13.19
C PHE A 7 -23.68 -18.53 12.23
N GLN A 8 -22.44 -18.24 11.89
CA GLN A 8 -21.55 -19.22 11.25
C GLN A 8 -21.27 -20.37 12.22
N TYR A 9 -21.31 -21.59 11.71
CA TYR A 9 -20.93 -22.77 12.46
C TYR A 9 -20.12 -23.74 11.59
N TYR A 10 -19.42 -24.67 12.24
CA TYR A 10 -18.47 -25.56 11.60
C TYR A 10 -18.79 -27.01 11.89
N GLU A 11 -18.70 -27.86 10.88
CA GLU A 11 -18.64 -29.31 11.00
C GLU A 11 -17.36 -29.80 10.32
N GLY A 12 -16.39 -30.22 11.13
CA GLY A 12 -15.04 -30.50 10.64
C GLY A 12 -14.38 -29.23 10.07
N ASN A 13 -14.00 -29.28 8.79
CA ASN A 13 -13.42 -28.16 8.06
C ASN A 13 -14.44 -27.40 7.17
N LYS A 14 -15.72 -27.77 7.23
CA LYS A 14 -16.79 -27.16 6.43
C LYS A 14 -17.61 -26.17 7.26
N MET A 15 -18.15 -25.16 6.59
CA MET A 15 -18.87 -24.01 7.14
C MET A 15 -20.33 -24.03 6.73
N GLY A 16 -21.19 -23.61 7.67
CA GLY A 16 -22.62 -23.40 7.46
C GLY A 16 -23.14 -22.19 8.25
N ILE A 17 -24.45 -21.93 8.13
CA ILE A 17 -25.17 -20.88 8.85
C ILE A 17 -26.35 -21.49 9.59
N LYS A 18 -26.57 -21.05 10.83
CA LYS A 18 -27.73 -21.38 11.64
C LYS A 18 -28.31 -20.17 12.34
N THR A 19 -29.55 -20.26 12.81
CA THR A 19 -30.20 -19.23 13.63
C THR A 19 -29.75 -19.30 15.10
N ALA A 20 -30.12 -18.30 15.90
CA ALA A 20 -29.92 -18.28 17.35
C ALA A 20 -30.57 -19.48 18.06
N ASP A 21 -31.72 -19.92 17.55
CA ASP A 21 -32.49 -21.05 18.07
C ASP A 21 -31.89 -22.40 17.67
N GLY A 22 -30.87 -22.38 16.79
CA GLY A 22 -30.14 -23.57 16.34
C GLY A 22 -30.64 -24.14 15.02
N ASP A 23 -31.62 -23.53 14.36
CA ASP A 23 -32.12 -23.97 13.06
C ASP A 23 -31.05 -23.78 11.98
N VAL A 24 -30.73 -24.85 11.27
CA VAL A 24 -29.74 -24.81 10.18
C VAL A 24 -30.37 -24.17 8.94
N VAL A 25 -29.78 -23.06 8.48
CA VAL A 25 -30.20 -22.31 7.29
C VAL A 25 -29.36 -22.73 6.08
N ILE A 26 -28.04 -22.79 6.28
CA ILE A 26 -27.08 -23.30 5.31
C ILE A 26 -26.31 -24.44 5.99
N PRO A 27 -26.38 -25.69 5.48
CA PRO A 27 -25.68 -26.80 6.10
C PRO A 27 -24.16 -26.62 6.04
N ALA A 28 -23.46 -27.13 7.05
CA ALA A 28 -22.01 -27.07 7.15
C ALA A 28 -21.29 -28.06 6.22
N ILE A 29 -21.45 -27.85 4.92
CA ILE A 29 -20.84 -28.67 3.86
C ILE A 29 -19.98 -27.85 2.88
N TYR A 30 -19.89 -26.54 3.07
CA TYR A 30 -19.21 -25.62 2.15
C TYR A 30 -17.84 -25.19 2.67
N ASP A 31 -16.89 -24.92 1.78
CA ASP A 31 -15.55 -24.46 2.17
C ASP A 31 -15.58 -23.11 2.88
N PHE A 32 -16.46 -22.20 2.45
CA PHE A 32 -16.61 -20.89 3.07
C PHE A 32 -18.03 -20.35 2.95
N VAL A 33 -18.51 -19.69 3.99
CA VAL A 33 -19.79 -18.97 3.99
C VAL A 33 -19.58 -17.64 4.69
N ALA A 34 -19.82 -16.50 4.02
CA ALA A 34 -19.76 -15.18 4.61
C ALA A 34 -21.14 -14.61 4.94
N LEU A 35 -21.17 -13.81 6.02
CA LEU A 35 -22.36 -13.13 6.57
C LEU A 35 -22.89 -12.01 5.66
N LEU A 36 -24.15 -11.68 5.89
CA LEU A 36 -25.00 -10.78 5.11
C LEU A 36 -24.30 -9.47 4.68
N SER A 37 -24.15 -9.31 3.38
CA SER A 37 -24.31 -7.99 2.77
C SER A 37 -25.70 -7.98 2.12
N ASP A 38 -26.54 -7.02 2.50
CA ASP A 38 -27.81 -6.79 1.81
C ASP A 38 -28.78 -8.01 1.80
N ASP A 39 -28.88 -8.75 2.91
CA ASP A 39 -29.75 -9.94 3.08
C ASP A 39 -29.40 -11.16 2.22
N LEU A 40 -28.13 -11.30 1.81
CA LEU A 40 -27.63 -12.47 1.08
C LEU A 40 -26.37 -13.05 1.72
N PHE A 41 -26.28 -14.37 1.72
CA PHE A 41 -25.07 -15.11 2.06
C PHE A 41 -24.23 -15.38 0.81
N THR A 42 -22.93 -15.15 0.93
CA THR A 42 -21.94 -15.60 -0.07
C THR A 42 -21.45 -16.97 0.35
N VAL A 43 -21.60 -17.97 -0.52
CA VAL A 43 -21.21 -19.36 -0.27
C VAL A 43 -20.19 -19.78 -1.32
N THR A 44 -19.06 -20.34 -0.89
CA THR A 44 -17.99 -20.80 -1.77
C THR A 44 -17.72 -22.29 -1.55
N GLU A 45 -17.59 -23.03 -2.64
CA GLU A 45 -17.17 -24.44 -2.68
C GLU A 45 -16.15 -24.63 -3.79
N GLY A 46 -14.93 -25.03 -3.43
CA GLY A 46 -13.78 -25.01 -4.33
C GLY A 46 -13.54 -23.60 -4.88
N GLU A 47 -13.53 -23.49 -6.21
CA GLU A 47 -13.36 -22.20 -6.91
C GLU A 47 -14.71 -21.54 -7.26
N TYR A 48 -15.84 -22.18 -6.95
CA TYR A 48 -17.17 -21.72 -7.34
C TYR A 48 -17.84 -20.96 -6.20
N THR A 49 -18.48 -19.84 -6.52
CA THR A 49 -19.25 -19.04 -5.56
C THR A 49 -20.71 -18.96 -5.97
N ALA A 50 -21.59 -18.99 -4.98
CA ALA A 50 -23.03 -18.90 -5.09
C ALA A 50 -23.58 -17.89 -4.08
N TYR A 51 -24.79 -17.39 -4.35
CA TYR A 51 -25.52 -16.54 -3.40
C TYR A 51 -26.76 -17.25 -2.91
N PHE A 52 -26.99 -17.17 -1.61
CA PHE A 52 -28.14 -17.74 -0.93
C PHE A 52 -28.92 -16.63 -0.22
N ASP A 53 -30.24 -16.71 -0.22
CA ASP A 53 -31.07 -15.82 0.58
C ASP A 53 -31.07 -16.21 2.07
N VAL A 54 -31.67 -15.35 2.90
CA VAL A 54 -31.80 -15.57 4.35
C VAL A 54 -32.63 -16.81 4.73
N ALA A 55 -33.37 -17.39 3.79
CA ALA A 55 -34.12 -18.63 3.95
C ALA A 55 -33.32 -19.86 3.46
N GLY A 56 -32.10 -19.68 2.97
CA GLY A 56 -31.25 -20.75 2.45
C GLY A 56 -31.58 -21.17 1.01
N ASN A 57 -32.40 -20.40 0.29
CA ASN A 57 -32.66 -20.66 -1.12
C ASN A 57 -31.50 -20.14 -1.98
N ILE A 58 -31.18 -20.88 -3.03
CA ILE A 58 -30.17 -20.46 -4.00
C ILE A 58 -30.74 -19.31 -4.85
N VAL A 59 -30.10 -18.15 -4.77
CA VAL A 59 -30.36 -16.97 -5.61
C VAL A 59 -29.50 -17.02 -6.87
N LEU A 60 -28.21 -17.35 -6.71
CA LEU A 60 -27.28 -17.56 -7.79
C LEU A 60 -26.57 -18.90 -7.59
N PRO A 61 -26.74 -19.90 -8.48
CA PRO A 61 -26.21 -21.24 -8.27
C PRO A 61 -24.70 -21.32 -8.51
N PHE A 62 -24.03 -22.35 -7.98
CA PHE A 62 -22.59 -22.59 -8.22
C PHE A 62 -22.26 -22.82 -9.70
N SER A 63 -23.22 -23.27 -10.51
CA SER A 63 -23.07 -23.48 -11.95
C SER A 63 -23.19 -22.19 -12.78
N ASN A 64 -23.17 -21.03 -12.13
CA ASN A 64 -23.25 -19.76 -12.82
C ASN A 64 -21.96 -19.48 -13.63
N LYS A 65 -22.02 -18.49 -14.52
CA LYS A 65 -20.96 -18.20 -15.51
C LYS A 65 -19.85 -17.27 -15.00
N TYR A 66 -19.94 -16.76 -13.77
CA TYR A 66 -19.03 -15.72 -13.28
C TYR A 66 -17.82 -16.31 -12.58
N GLU A 67 -16.69 -15.67 -12.80
CA GLU A 67 -15.35 -16.04 -12.31
C GLU A 67 -14.98 -15.25 -11.04
N SER A 68 -15.57 -14.07 -10.85
CA SER A 68 -15.32 -13.22 -9.68
C SER A 68 -16.56 -12.41 -9.28
N TYR A 69 -16.58 -12.01 -8.02
CA TYR A 69 -17.77 -11.51 -7.31
C TYR A 69 -17.38 -10.40 -6.33
N GLY A 70 -18.23 -9.39 -6.19
CA GLY A 70 -18.18 -8.40 -5.11
C GLY A 70 -19.27 -8.63 -4.06
N ASN A 71 -19.29 -7.80 -3.03
CA ASN A 71 -20.39 -7.82 -2.07
C ASN A 71 -21.62 -7.12 -2.66
N PHE A 72 -22.79 -7.43 -2.11
CA PHE A 72 -23.97 -6.64 -2.40
C PHE A 72 -23.89 -5.31 -1.67
N THR A 73 -23.98 -4.24 -2.45
CA THR A 73 -24.02 -2.86 -1.97
C THR A 73 -25.14 -2.16 -2.69
N GLN A 74 -26.05 -1.54 -1.93
CA GLN A 74 -27.21 -0.82 -2.48
C GLN A 74 -28.06 -1.69 -3.43
N GLY A 75 -28.15 -2.99 -3.14
CA GLY A 75 -28.96 -3.95 -3.90
C GLY A 75 -28.32 -4.54 -5.16
N LEU A 76 -27.08 -4.17 -5.48
CA LEU A 76 -26.32 -4.70 -6.61
C LEU A 76 -25.00 -5.31 -6.16
N ALA A 77 -24.56 -6.37 -6.84
CA ALA A 77 -23.22 -6.93 -6.69
C ALA A 77 -22.51 -6.91 -8.03
N ARG A 78 -21.23 -6.52 -8.02
CA ARG A 78 -20.38 -6.64 -9.21
C ARG A 78 -20.03 -8.11 -9.46
N VAL A 79 -20.07 -8.52 -10.71
CA VAL A 79 -19.71 -9.87 -11.15
C VAL A 79 -18.83 -9.80 -12.38
N MET A 80 -17.90 -10.75 -12.51
CA MET A 80 -16.94 -10.78 -13.61
C MET A 80 -17.09 -12.06 -14.43
N THR A 81 -17.03 -11.94 -15.75
CA THR A 81 -16.91 -13.08 -16.68
C THR A 81 -16.17 -12.60 -17.92
N ASN A 82 -15.29 -13.44 -18.48
CA ASN A 82 -14.43 -13.06 -19.60
C ASN A 82 -13.67 -11.76 -19.34
N GLU A 83 -13.09 -11.62 -18.15
CA GLU A 83 -12.29 -10.45 -17.72
C GLU A 83 -13.04 -9.10 -17.70
N LYS A 84 -14.37 -9.12 -17.81
CA LYS A 84 -15.21 -7.91 -17.76
C LYS A 84 -16.17 -7.94 -16.59
N TRP A 85 -16.35 -6.78 -15.97
CA TRP A 85 -17.25 -6.54 -14.86
C TRP A 85 -18.61 -6.05 -15.33
N GLY A 86 -19.65 -6.56 -14.69
CA GLY A 86 -21.05 -6.12 -14.77
C GLY A 86 -21.69 -6.18 -13.38
N PHE A 87 -23.01 -6.06 -13.31
CA PHE A 87 -23.75 -6.04 -12.05
C PHE A 87 -25.02 -6.87 -12.12
N ILE A 88 -25.27 -7.62 -11.05
CA ILE A 88 -26.50 -8.37 -10.82
C ILE A 88 -27.27 -7.80 -9.63
N ASN A 89 -28.59 -7.97 -9.61
CA ASN A 89 -29.42 -7.65 -8.46
C ASN A 89 -29.52 -8.83 -7.48
N LYS A 90 -30.23 -8.61 -6.37
CA LYS A 90 -30.48 -9.63 -5.33
C LYS A 90 -31.31 -10.84 -5.80
N ALA A 91 -31.86 -10.81 -7.02
CA ALA A 91 -32.53 -11.96 -7.63
C ALA A 91 -31.59 -12.75 -8.56
N GLY A 92 -30.30 -12.41 -8.61
CA GLY A 92 -29.32 -13.01 -9.50
C GLY A 92 -29.45 -12.58 -10.96
N VAL A 93 -30.30 -11.58 -11.25
CA VAL A 93 -30.55 -11.09 -12.61
C VAL A 93 -29.52 -10.02 -12.98
N GLU A 94 -28.91 -10.15 -14.16
CA GLU A 94 -28.05 -9.12 -14.75
C GLU A 94 -28.83 -7.82 -14.94
N VAL A 95 -28.41 -6.77 -14.23
CA VAL A 95 -28.92 -5.40 -14.42
C VAL A 95 -28.02 -4.67 -15.39
N ILE A 96 -26.71 -4.86 -15.25
CA ILE A 96 -25.70 -4.26 -16.13
C ILE A 96 -24.83 -5.39 -16.66
N PRO A 97 -24.90 -5.73 -17.96
CA PRO A 97 -24.10 -6.79 -18.52
C PRO A 97 -22.60 -6.53 -18.34
N PRO A 98 -21.78 -7.58 -18.17
CA PRO A 98 -20.33 -7.50 -18.12
C PRO A 98 -19.74 -6.76 -19.34
N GLN A 99 -19.19 -5.58 -19.11
CA GLN A 99 -18.68 -4.72 -20.18
C GLN A 99 -17.48 -3.83 -19.77
N PHE A 100 -17.22 -3.68 -18.47
CA PHE A 100 -16.17 -2.79 -17.95
C PHE A 100 -14.88 -3.57 -17.65
N LEU A 101 -13.71 -2.97 -17.91
CA LEU A 101 -12.43 -3.57 -17.49
C LEU A 101 -12.24 -3.57 -15.97
N TYR A 102 -12.92 -2.67 -15.29
CA TYR A 102 -12.98 -2.58 -13.83
C TYR A 102 -14.31 -1.96 -13.43
N ALA A 103 -14.86 -2.41 -12.31
CA ALA A 103 -16.00 -1.79 -11.67
C ALA A 103 -15.83 -1.87 -10.16
N ASP A 104 -16.02 -0.75 -9.45
CA ASP A 104 -16.11 -0.71 -8.00
C ASP A 104 -17.52 -1.09 -7.50
N GLU A 105 -17.64 -1.33 -6.20
CA GLU A 105 -18.95 -1.50 -5.55
C GLU A 105 -19.76 -0.20 -5.60
N PHE A 106 -21.10 -0.31 -5.52
CA PHE A 106 -21.96 0.87 -5.51
C PHE A 106 -21.83 1.61 -4.17
N ALA A 107 -21.49 2.89 -4.25
CA ALA A 107 -21.41 3.80 -3.12
C ALA A 107 -22.19 5.08 -3.42
N GLU A 108 -23.12 5.42 -2.52
CA GLU A 108 -24.00 6.59 -2.64
C GLU A 108 -24.76 6.72 -3.97
N GLY A 109 -25.14 5.59 -4.57
CA GLY A 109 -25.89 5.49 -5.83
C GLY A 109 -25.02 5.61 -7.08
N ARG A 110 -23.70 5.39 -6.95
CA ARG A 110 -22.72 5.47 -8.03
C ARG A 110 -21.75 4.29 -7.95
N ALA A 111 -21.36 3.73 -9.08
CA ALA A 111 -20.21 2.84 -9.18
C ALA A 111 -19.17 3.46 -10.11
N ILE A 112 -17.90 3.41 -9.71
CA ILE A 112 -16.79 3.81 -10.58
C ILE A 112 -16.49 2.66 -11.53
N VAL A 113 -16.38 2.96 -12.82
CA VAL A 113 -16.12 1.97 -13.87
C VAL A 113 -14.98 2.42 -14.75
N ARG A 114 -14.25 1.48 -15.34
CA ARG A 114 -13.13 1.74 -16.26
C ARG A 114 -13.40 1.13 -17.63
N ASN A 115 -13.21 1.92 -18.69
CA ASN A 115 -13.35 1.48 -20.07
C ASN A 115 -12.07 0.84 -20.62
N GLU A 116 -12.11 0.46 -21.90
CA GLU A 116 -10.99 -0.13 -22.66
C GLU A 116 -9.80 0.82 -22.84
N GLU A 117 -10.00 2.14 -22.68
CA GLU A 117 -8.95 3.17 -22.75
C GLU A 117 -8.29 3.41 -21.38
N GLU A 118 -8.60 2.57 -20.39
CA GLU A 118 -8.16 2.69 -18.99
C GLU A 118 -8.59 3.98 -18.29
N LEU A 119 -9.61 4.66 -18.81
CA LEU A 119 -10.19 5.86 -18.20
C LEU A 119 -11.37 5.48 -17.32
N HIS A 120 -11.46 6.15 -16.17
CA HIS A 120 -12.53 6.00 -15.20
C HIS A 120 -13.68 6.97 -15.51
N GLY A 121 -14.89 6.44 -15.35
CA GLY A 121 -16.15 7.18 -15.31
C GLY A 121 -16.99 6.68 -14.13
N ALA A 122 -18.24 7.11 -14.06
CA ALA A 122 -19.18 6.63 -13.06
C ALA A 122 -20.54 6.35 -13.67
N ILE A 123 -21.19 5.30 -13.19
CA ILE A 123 -22.53 4.89 -13.62
C ILE A 123 -23.54 4.96 -12.47
N ASP A 124 -24.81 5.09 -12.83
CA ASP A 124 -25.92 4.84 -11.91
C ASP A 124 -26.28 3.35 -11.82
N GLU A 125 -27.24 3.01 -10.95
CA GLU A 125 -27.71 1.65 -10.71
C GLU A 125 -28.39 0.99 -11.93
N GLN A 126 -28.72 1.78 -12.96
CA GLN A 126 -29.27 1.29 -14.23
C GLN A 126 -28.18 1.14 -15.30
N GLY A 127 -26.92 1.47 -14.98
CA GLY A 127 -25.79 1.39 -15.89
C GLY A 127 -25.61 2.61 -16.79
N ASN A 128 -26.36 3.70 -16.56
CA ASN A 128 -26.19 4.93 -17.34
C ASN A 128 -24.94 5.66 -16.84
N LEU A 129 -24.10 6.12 -17.77
CA LEU A 129 -22.96 6.98 -17.45
C LEU A 129 -23.47 8.33 -16.93
N VAL A 130 -23.15 8.62 -15.66
CA VAL A 130 -23.39 9.93 -15.03
C VAL A 130 -22.14 10.80 -15.03
N VAL A 131 -20.97 10.17 -15.11
CA VAL A 131 -19.67 10.79 -15.31
C VAL A 131 -19.02 10.03 -16.44
N ASP A 132 -18.70 10.74 -17.51
CA ASP A 132 -18.09 10.16 -18.70
C ASP A 132 -16.61 9.79 -18.43
N TYR A 133 -16.02 9.00 -19.33
CA TYR A 133 -14.68 8.44 -19.18
C TYR A 133 -13.59 9.50 -19.42
N TRP A 134 -13.36 10.38 -18.45
CA TRP A 134 -12.40 11.47 -18.58
C TRP A 134 -11.18 11.33 -17.67
N PHE A 135 -11.26 10.49 -16.64
CA PHE A 135 -10.31 10.55 -15.53
C PHE A 135 -9.37 9.35 -15.53
N PRO A 136 -8.04 9.54 -15.58
CA PRO A 136 -7.09 8.45 -15.40
C PRO A 136 -7.28 7.73 -14.07
N LEU A 137 -7.70 8.48 -13.04
CA LEU A 137 -8.03 7.94 -11.74
C LEU A 137 -9.23 8.67 -11.15
N LEU A 138 -10.20 7.90 -10.65
CA LEU A 138 -11.38 8.39 -9.97
C LEU A 138 -11.66 7.50 -8.75
N THR A 139 -11.85 8.11 -7.58
CA THR A 139 -12.20 7.36 -6.37
C THR A 139 -13.71 7.18 -6.25
N ASN A 140 -14.13 6.25 -5.39
CA ASN A 140 -15.54 6.14 -4.99
C ASN A 140 -16.05 7.48 -4.40
N PHE A 141 -17.36 7.69 -4.52
CA PHE A 141 -18.05 8.84 -3.95
C PHE A 141 -18.14 8.70 -2.43
N GLU A 142 -17.74 9.77 -1.72
CA GLU A 142 -17.85 9.89 -0.26
C GLU A 142 -18.35 11.30 0.08
N ASN A 143 -19.44 11.39 0.83
CA ASN A 143 -20.13 12.64 1.18
C ASN A 143 -20.53 13.48 -0.05
N GLY A 144 -20.90 12.83 -1.16
CA GLY A 144 -21.31 13.49 -2.39
C GLY A 144 -20.22 13.90 -3.36
N TYR A 145 -18.96 13.57 -3.08
CA TYR A 145 -17.81 13.95 -3.91
C TYR A 145 -16.90 12.77 -4.20
N ALA A 146 -16.21 12.81 -5.33
CA ALA A 146 -15.16 11.88 -5.69
C ALA A 146 -13.87 12.63 -6.01
N LYS A 147 -12.72 12.04 -5.66
CA LYS A 147 -11.41 12.57 -6.03
C LYS A 147 -11.02 12.09 -7.41
N PHE A 148 -10.52 12.99 -8.24
CA PHE A 148 -9.93 12.64 -9.53
C PHE A 148 -8.50 13.14 -9.62
N GLY A 149 -7.66 12.50 -10.43
CA GLY A 149 -6.26 12.92 -10.54
C GLY A 149 -5.35 12.00 -11.34
N ASP A 150 -4.06 12.20 -11.14
CA ASP A 150 -2.95 11.50 -11.83
C ASP A 150 -1.93 10.90 -10.85
N LEU A 151 -2.37 10.59 -9.63
CA LEU A 151 -1.55 10.18 -8.46
C LEU A 151 -0.61 11.25 -7.91
N LYS A 152 -0.29 12.31 -8.67
CA LYS A 152 0.54 13.43 -8.21
C LYS A 152 -0.31 14.57 -7.68
N THR A 153 -1.42 14.82 -8.34
CA THR A 153 -2.34 15.90 -8.04
C THR A 153 -3.78 15.42 -8.12
N TRP A 154 -4.62 16.06 -7.33
CA TRP A 154 -5.99 15.68 -7.08
C TRP A 154 -6.90 16.89 -7.16
N GLY A 155 -8.11 16.67 -7.67
CA GLY A 155 -9.25 17.56 -7.60
C GLY A 155 -10.48 16.82 -7.06
N LEU A 156 -11.61 17.51 -6.96
CA LEU A 156 -12.90 16.93 -6.59
C LEU A 156 -13.93 17.19 -7.67
N ILE A 157 -14.74 16.17 -7.95
CA ILE A 157 -16.00 16.27 -8.68
C ILE A 157 -17.19 16.02 -7.76
N ASP A 158 -18.34 16.58 -8.08
CA ASP A 158 -19.63 16.17 -7.50
C ASP A 158 -20.24 14.96 -8.24
N LYS A 159 -21.39 14.47 -7.77
CA LYS A 159 -22.10 13.31 -8.36
C LYS A 159 -22.57 13.49 -9.81
N THR A 160 -22.48 14.69 -10.35
CA THR A 160 -22.82 15.02 -11.75
C THR A 160 -21.60 15.03 -12.66
N GLY A 161 -20.39 14.85 -12.10
CA GLY A 161 -19.14 14.96 -12.84
C GLY A 161 -18.58 16.38 -12.91
N LYS A 162 -19.25 17.35 -12.29
CA LYS A 162 -18.76 18.74 -12.29
C LYS A 162 -17.57 18.87 -11.37
N ILE A 163 -16.47 19.41 -11.91
CA ILE A 163 -15.29 19.79 -11.12
C ILE A 163 -15.67 20.90 -10.15
N VAL A 164 -15.62 20.60 -8.86
CA VAL A 164 -15.87 21.55 -7.75
C VAL A 164 -14.58 21.99 -7.06
N VAL A 165 -13.50 21.21 -7.21
CA VAL A 165 -12.14 21.56 -6.80
C VAL A 165 -11.19 21.17 -7.94
N PRO A 166 -10.37 22.09 -8.48
CA PRO A 166 -9.48 21.79 -9.60
C PRO A 166 -8.35 20.84 -9.18
N GLN A 167 -7.81 20.09 -10.15
CA GLN A 167 -6.68 19.18 -9.96
C GLN A 167 -5.36 19.95 -9.87
N ILE A 168 -5.05 20.48 -8.69
CA ILE A 168 -3.79 21.21 -8.41
C ILE A 168 -3.20 20.85 -7.04
N TYR A 169 -3.88 20.01 -6.26
CA TYR A 169 -3.51 19.70 -4.89
C TYR A 169 -2.83 18.34 -4.81
N ILE A 170 -1.70 18.24 -4.13
CA ILE A 170 -1.01 16.95 -3.94
C ILE A 170 -1.77 16.02 -2.98
N SER A 171 -2.63 16.60 -2.15
CA SER A 171 -3.50 15.88 -1.22
C SER A 171 -4.77 16.68 -1.00
N ILE A 172 -5.90 15.97 -0.94
CA ILE A 172 -7.20 16.48 -0.51
C ILE A 172 -7.69 15.55 0.59
N GLY A 173 -8.09 16.11 1.73
CA GLY A 173 -8.65 15.39 2.85
C GLY A 173 -10.04 14.83 2.58
N ARG A 174 -10.73 14.40 3.65
CA ARG A 174 -12.15 14.06 3.58
C ARG A 174 -12.99 15.34 3.55
N VAL A 175 -14.13 15.28 2.85
CA VAL A 175 -15.10 16.37 2.86
C VAL A 175 -15.89 16.33 4.16
N TYR A 176 -15.89 17.43 4.90
CA TYR A 176 -16.68 17.61 6.12
C TYR A 176 -17.28 19.01 6.16
N ARG A 177 -18.61 19.11 6.29
CA ARG A 177 -19.34 20.40 6.33
C ARG A 177 -18.94 21.38 5.21
N ASN A 178 -18.87 20.88 3.97
CA ASN A 178 -18.47 21.64 2.76
C ASN A 178 -17.02 22.17 2.78
N LYS A 179 -16.16 21.59 3.63
CA LYS A 179 -14.74 21.95 3.73
C LYS A 179 -13.85 20.73 3.55
N VAL A 180 -12.63 20.97 3.06
CA VAL A 180 -11.58 19.97 2.91
C VAL A 180 -10.23 20.56 3.29
N THR A 181 -9.38 19.76 3.91
CA THR A 181 -7.96 20.07 3.98
C THR A 181 -7.34 19.86 2.61
N VAL A 182 -6.50 20.77 2.17
CA VAL A 182 -5.76 20.66 0.91
C VAL A 182 -4.28 20.91 1.17
N GLN A 183 -3.44 20.21 0.41
CA GLN A 183 -2.00 20.45 0.43
C GLN A 183 -1.49 20.75 -0.98
N VAL A 184 -0.52 21.66 -1.05
CA VAL A 184 0.24 21.98 -2.27
C VAL A 184 1.73 21.91 -1.97
N LEU A 185 2.53 21.69 -3.00
CA LEU A 185 3.97 21.81 -2.94
C LEU A 185 4.37 23.16 -3.55
N GLU A 186 4.94 24.05 -2.75
CA GLU A 186 5.49 25.34 -3.21
C GLU A 186 7.02 25.31 -3.11
N GLY A 187 7.69 25.14 -4.25
CA GLY A 187 9.13 24.89 -4.27
C GLY A 187 9.43 23.51 -3.67
N GLU A 188 10.08 23.50 -2.51
CA GLU A 188 10.40 22.27 -1.76
C GLU A 188 9.52 22.08 -0.52
N ASP A 189 8.68 23.06 -0.20
CA ASP A 189 7.91 23.09 1.04
C ASP A 189 6.44 22.72 0.80
N TYR A 190 5.92 21.89 1.68
CA TYR A 190 4.50 21.56 1.71
C TYR A 190 3.73 22.67 2.42
N LYS A 191 2.63 23.12 1.82
CA LYS A 191 1.67 24.02 2.44
C LYS A 191 0.34 23.32 2.64
N GLU A 192 -0.30 23.61 3.76
CA GLU A 192 -1.60 23.06 4.12
C GLU A 192 -2.59 24.21 4.35
N GLY A 193 -3.81 24.01 3.87
CA GLY A 193 -4.90 24.95 4.04
C GLY A 193 -6.24 24.23 4.17
N GLU A 194 -7.23 24.97 4.64
CA GLU A 194 -8.62 24.56 4.61
C GLU A 194 -9.33 25.25 3.43
N LEU A 195 -9.84 24.47 2.50
CA LEU A 195 -10.64 24.93 1.36
C LEU A 195 -12.12 24.78 1.69
N THR A 196 -12.89 25.85 1.49
CA THR A 196 -14.36 25.75 1.39
C THR A 196 -14.72 25.45 -0.06
N ILE A 197 -15.46 24.37 -0.32
CA ILE A 197 -15.81 23.97 -1.69
C ILE A 197 -16.67 25.07 -2.35
N GLY A 198 -16.23 25.53 -3.52
CA GLY A 198 -16.80 26.69 -4.22
C GLY A 198 -16.34 28.06 -3.72
N GLY A 199 -15.43 28.10 -2.74
CA GLY A 199 -14.84 29.31 -2.16
C GLY A 199 -13.31 29.30 -2.22
N GLU A 200 -12.70 30.03 -1.29
CA GLU A 200 -11.24 30.20 -1.22
C GLU A 200 -10.57 29.24 -0.23
N VAL A 201 -9.26 29.07 -0.40
CA VAL A 201 -8.41 28.35 0.56
C VAL A 201 -7.95 29.33 1.64
N VAL A 202 -8.15 28.97 2.90
CA VAL A 202 -7.53 29.62 4.04
C VAL A 202 -6.29 28.81 4.41
N TRP A 203 -5.11 29.32 4.08
CA TRP A 203 -3.85 28.66 4.38
C TRP A 203 -3.52 28.74 5.87
N ASN A 204 -3.29 27.59 6.48
CA ASN A 204 -2.90 27.44 7.87
C ASN A 204 -1.74 26.42 7.94
N ASN A 205 -0.55 26.90 7.54
CA ASN A 205 0.66 26.07 7.41
C ASN A 205 1.15 25.50 8.74
N ASN A 206 0.53 24.42 9.21
CA ASN A 206 0.96 23.67 10.39
C ASN A 206 2.09 22.68 10.06
N LEU A 207 2.68 22.77 8.87
CA LEU A 207 3.69 21.85 8.35
C LEU A 207 5.13 22.40 8.47
N GLU A 208 5.35 23.55 9.11
CA GLU A 208 6.68 24.16 9.17
C GLU A 208 7.73 23.22 9.79
N HIS A 209 7.40 22.55 10.89
CA HIS A 209 8.26 21.54 11.51
C HIS A 209 8.52 20.33 10.58
N LEU A 210 7.50 19.90 9.82
CA LEU A 210 7.64 18.80 8.86
C LEU A 210 8.53 19.22 7.67
N ASN A 211 8.39 20.46 7.18
CA ASN A 211 9.22 21.00 6.11
C ASN A 211 10.67 21.16 6.57
N GLU A 212 10.90 21.64 7.78
CA GLU A 212 12.23 21.70 8.38
C GLU A 212 12.87 20.30 8.47
N PHE A 213 12.11 19.32 8.98
CA PHE A 213 12.55 17.94 9.04
C PHE A 213 12.89 17.37 7.65
N ASN A 214 12.05 17.62 6.65
CA ASN A 214 12.27 17.15 5.28
C ASN A 214 13.51 17.76 4.64
N ARG A 215 13.77 19.07 4.86
CA ARG A 215 15.00 19.74 4.41
C ARG A 215 16.23 19.13 5.06
N LYS A 216 16.22 18.96 6.39
CA LYS A 216 17.31 18.33 7.14
C LYS A 216 17.57 16.90 6.67
N LYS A 217 16.52 16.11 6.41
CA LYS A 217 16.65 14.75 5.86
C LYS A 217 17.28 14.74 4.47
N LYS A 218 16.98 15.73 3.63
CA LYS A 218 17.60 15.90 2.31
C LYS A 218 19.06 16.29 2.41
N GLU A 219 19.42 17.23 3.29
CA GLU A 219 20.81 17.59 3.57
C GLU A 219 21.61 16.39 4.09
N PHE A 220 21.02 15.61 5.00
CA PHE A 220 21.59 14.37 5.48
C PHE A 220 21.85 13.36 4.36
N ALA A 221 20.88 13.15 3.46
CA ALA A 221 21.06 12.27 2.30
C ALA A 221 22.21 12.72 1.39
N VAL A 222 22.35 14.04 1.16
CA VAL A 222 23.47 14.60 0.40
C VAL A 222 24.81 14.36 1.11
N ALA A 223 24.87 14.56 2.44
CA ALA A 223 26.07 14.29 3.22
C ALA A 223 26.47 12.79 3.17
N CYS A 224 25.49 11.89 3.21
CA CYS A 224 25.73 10.46 2.99
C CYS A 224 26.34 10.17 1.61
N GLU A 225 25.80 10.78 0.56
CA GLU A 225 26.32 10.62 -0.80
C GLU A 225 27.75 11.13 -0.93
N GLN A 226 28.05 12.30 -0.35
CA GLN A 226 29.41 12.88 -0.34
C GLN A 226 30.40 11.99 0.42
N LEU A 227 30.03 11.50 1.60
CA LEU A 227 30.86 10.57 2.35
C LEU A 227 31.15 9.30 1.55
N VAL A 228 30.13 8.70 0.94
CA VAL A 228 30.29 7.52 0.09
C VAL A 228 31.25 7.81 -1.06
N GLU A 229 31.10 8.94 -1.74
CA GLU A 229 32.02 9.35 -2.82
C GLU A 229 33.48 9.39 -2.36
N GLU A 230 33.75 9.99 -1.20
CA GLU A 230 35.11 10.09 -0.70
C GLU A 230 35.67 8.78 -0.16
N MET A 231 34.83 7.92 0.39
CA MET A 231 35.22 6.55 0.70
C MET A 231 35.69 5.85 -0.58
N TYR A 232 34.98 6.01 -1.69
CA TYR A 232 35.43 5.49 -2.98
C TYR A 232 36.71 6.16 -3.51
N ARG A 233 36.96 7.45 -3.23
CA ARG A 233 38.22 8.13 -3.59
C ARG A 233 39.43 7.65 -2.78
N SER A 234 39.25 7.43 -1.47
CA SER A 234 40.33 7.01 -0.55
C SER A 234 40.57 5.49 -0.56
N GLY A 235 39.59 4.71 -1.02
CA GLY A 235 39.71 3.29 -1.32
C GLY A 235 38.39 2.54 -1.08
N CYS A 236 38.00 1.67 -2.02
CA CYS A 236 36.72 0.93 -1.99
C CYS A 236 36.30 0.45 -0.59
N PRO A 237 35.16 0.92 -0.04
CA PRO A 237 34.70 0.54 1.30
C PRO A 237 33.96 -0.80 1.33
N CYS A 238 34.22 -1.62 0.32
CA CYS A 238 33.37 -2.71 -0.15
C CYS A 238 33.45 -3.96 0.77
N GLU A 239 34.41 -3.96 1.69
CA GLU A 239 34.56 -4.90 2.80
C GLU A 239 33.77 -4.40 4.02
N TYR A 240 32.99 -5.29 4.65
CA TYR A 240 32.13 -4.96 5.79
C TYR A 240 32.91 -4.33 6.94
N GLU A 241 34.10 -4.85 7.27
CA GLU A 241 34.95 -4.29 8.31
C GLU A 241 35.39 -2.87 7.97
N ARG A 242 35.75 -2.58 6.71
CA ARG A 242 36.08 -1.22 6.29
C ARG A 242 34.88 -0.30 6.44
N PHE A 243 33.74 -0.65 5.84
CA PHE A 243 32.52 0.16 5.93
C PHE A 243 32.09 0.42 7.38
N ARG A 244 32.09 -0.62 8.23
CA ARG A 244 31.77 -0.53 9.65
C ARG A 244 32.75 0.36 10.42
N ASP A 245 34.04 0.18 10.19
CA ASP A 245 35.09 0.93 10.88
C ASP A 245 35.13 2.40 10.43
N PHE A 246 34.75 2.68 9.17
CA PHE A 246 34.55 4.04 8.64
C PHE A 246 33.40 4.77 9.33
N ILE A 247 32.26 4.10 9.55
CA ILE A 247 31.05 4.71 10.10
C ILE A 247 31.12 4.86 11.64
N GLN A 248 32.07 4.21 12.32
CA GLN A 248 32.26 4.26 13.77
C GLN A 248 30.94 4.21 14.56
N TRP A 249 30.34 3.02 14.60
CA TRP A 249 29.05 2.71 15.24
C TRP A 249 28.90 3.09 16.74
N ASN A 250 29.92 3.66 17.37
CA ASN A 250 29.93 4.06 18.78
C ASN A 250 29.55 5.55 18.99
N GLN A 251 29.05 6.25 17.97
CA GLN A 251 28.55 7.64 18.01
C GLN A 251 27.11 7.70 17.44
N PRO A 252 26.32 8.76 17.68
CA PRO A 252 24.85 8.72 17.66
C PRO A 252 24.30 8.76 16.23
N VAL A 253 24.47 7.67 15.48
CA VAL A 253 23.86 7.51 14.16
C VAL A 253 22.68 6.57 14.35
N GLY A 254 21.47 7.14 14.32
CA GLY A 254 20.22 6.43 14.54
C GLY A 254 19.82 5.52 13.37
N PHE A 255 18.67 4.85 13.51
CA PHE A 255 18.18 3.86 12.53
C PHE A 255 17.88 4.46 11.15
N VAL A 256 17.29 5.67 11.08
CA VAL A 256 16.93 6.36 9.82
C VAL A 256 18.18 6.76 9.02
N ASP A 257 19.29 6.98 9.72
CA ASP A 257 20.54 7.45 9.16
C ASP A 257 21.25 6.36 8.33
N GLN A 258 21.00 5.10 8.67
CA GLN A 258 21.66 3.94 8.07
C GLN A 258 21.01 3.52 6.75
N GLU A 259 19.69 3.69 6.60
CA GLU A 259 18.98 3.41 5.35
C GLU A 259 19.39 4.36 4.22
N LEU A 260 19.49 5.67 4.51
CA LEU A 260 19.90 6.67 3.52
C LEU A 260 21.37 6.52 3.13
N LEU A 261 22.24 6.25 4.10
CA LEU A 261 23.65 5.95 3.83
C LEU A 261 23.81 4.68 2.97
N PHE A 262 23.03 3.65 3.28
CA PHE A 262 23.01 2.44 2.47
C PHE A 262 22.45 2.67 1.07
N SER A 263 21.40 3.48 0.94
CA SER A 263 20.86 3.90 -0.37
C SER A 263 21.90 4.63 -1.21
N ALA A 264 22.65 5.57 -0.60
CA ALA A 264 23.76 6.26 -1.25
C ALA A 264 24.86 5.29 -1.73
N PHE A 265 25.21 4.29 -0.92
CA PHE A 265 26.14 3.24 -1.31
C PHE A 265 25.62 2.41 -2.50
N MET A 266 24.36 1.98 -2.46
CA MET A 266 23.75 1.18 -3.53
C MET A 266 23.73 1.92 -4.87
N LYS A 267 23.60 3.25 -4.88
CA LYS A 267 23.69 4.07 -6.11
C LYS A 267 25.06 3.97 -6.81
N LYS A 268 26.12 3.55 -6.09
CA LYS A 268 27.46 3.33 -6.64
C LYS A 268 27.68 1.94 -7.22
N LEU A 269 26.68 1.07 -7.14
CA LEU A 269 26.77 -0.28 -7.66
C LEU A 269 26.08 -0.40 -9.01
N GLN A 270 26.76 -1.04 -9.96
CA GLN A 270 26.18 -1.43 -11.23
C GLN A 270 25.13 -2.52 -11.03
N HIS A 271 23.89 -2.28 -11.43
CA HIS A 271 22.84 -3.30 -11.39
C HIS A 271 23.02 -4.31 -12.54
N LEU A 272 23.15 -5.60 -12.19
CA LEU A 272 23.37 -6.70 -13.13
C LEU A 272 22.10 -7.53 -13.40
N GLY A 273 20.95 -7.18 -12.82
CA GLY A 273 19.70 -7.94 -12.89
C GLY A 273 19.59 -9.00 -11.79
N ASN A 274 18.38 -9.53 -11.56
CA ASN A 274 18.09 -10.53 -10.52
C ASN A 274 18.58 -10.13 -9.12
N ASN A 275 18.51 -8.84 -8.80
CA ASN A 275 18.96 -8.26 -7.52
C ASN A 275 20.46 -8.45 -7.27
N LEU A 276 21.24 -8.61 -8.33
CA LEU A 276 22.69 -8.67 -8.29
C LEU A 276 23.26 -7.29 -8.64
N TYR A 277 24.24 -6.86 -7.87
CA TYR A 277 24.91 -5.58 -8.00
C TYR A 277 26.42 -5.81 -8.02
N ARG A 278 27.16 -4.98 -8.74
CA ARG A 278 28.62 -5.02 -8.78
C ARG A 278 29.20 -3.66 -8.45
N CYS A 279 30.15 -3.63 -7.54
CA CYS A 279 30.95 -2.44 -7.31
C CYS A 279 31.88 -2.20 -8.51
N GLU A 280 31.79 -1.03 -9.12
CA GLU A 280 32.62 -0.68 -10.28
C GLU A 280 34.10 -0.48 -9.92
N HIS A 281 34.40 -0.15 -8.66
CA HIS A 281 35.76 0.12 -8.21
C HIS A 281 36.57 -1.15 -7.88
N CYS A 282 35.98 -2.16 -7.23
CA CYS A 282 36.71 -3.40 -6.85
C CYS A 282 36.18 -4.68 -7.51
N GLY A 283 35.07 -4.61 -8.24
CA GLY A 283 34.44 -5.76 -8.88
C GLY A 283 33.65 -6.68 -7.94
N ALA A 284 33.59 -6.38 -6.63
CA ALA A 284 32.81 -7.15 -5.66
C ALA A 284 31.34 -7.21 -6.08
N CYS A 285 30.75 -8.40 -6.01
CA CYS A 285 29.37 -8.64 -6.39
C CYS A 285 28.50 -8.88 -5.14
N TYR A 286 27.38 -8.19 -5.09
CA TYR A 286 26.42 -8.17 -4.00
C TYR A 286 25.09 -8.73 -4.50
N LYS A 287 24.48 -9.66 -3.77
CA LYS A 287 23.16 -10.18 -4.09
C LYS A 287 22.16 -9.74 -3.03
N GLN A 288 21.21 -8.90 -3.41
CA GLN A 288 20.07 -8.52 -2.58
C GLN A 288 19.03 -9.65 -2.59
N LYS A 289 18.63 -10.12 -1.41
CA LYS A 289 17.64 -11.19 -1.24
C LYS A 289 16.35 -10.61 -0.65
N TRP A 290 15.33 -10.40 -1.48
CA TRP A 290 14.05 -9.80 -1.06
C TRP A 290 13.27 -10.63 -0.03
N SER A 291 13.48 -11.95 0.03
CA SER A 291 12.88 -12.82 1.05
C SER A 291 13.36 -12.54 2.49
N GLN A 292 14.27 -11.58 2.69
CA GLN A 292 14.77 -11.15 3.98
C GLN A 292 14.21 -9.79 4.43
N TYR A 293 13.37 -9.14 3.62
CA TYR A 293 12.67 -7.91 4.03
C TYR A 293 11.41 -8.17 4.87
N SER A 294 10.89 -9.41 4.89
CA SER A 294 9.67 -9.76 5.63
C SER A 294 9.88 -10.68 6.84
N ALA A 295 11.09 -11.17 7.11
CA ALA A 295 11.37 -12.06 8.23
C ALA A 295 12.81 -11.95 8.77
N PHE A 296 13.04 -11.06 9.74
CA PHE A 296 14.12 -11.22 10.72
C PHE A 296 13.66 -10.74 12.11
N LEU A 297 12.58 -11.37 12.56
CA LEU A 297 12.38 -11.70 13.96
C LEU A 297 13.26 -12.93 14.27
N TRP A 298 14.19 -12.78 15.23
CA TRP A 298 14.80 -13.83 16.07
C TRP A 298 15.76 -14.90 15.49
N VAL A 299 17.04 -14.72 15.83
CA VAL A 299 17.94 -15.64 16.59
C VAL A 299 17.79 -17.17 16.43
N LEU A 300 18.92 -17.80 16.04
CA LEU A 300 19.37 -19.20 16.17
C LEU A 300 18.80 -20.27 15.20
N ASN A 301 19.65 -20.62 14.22
CA ASN A 301 19.91 -21.97 13.69
C ASN A 301 18.75 -22.96 13.54
N VAL A 302 17.82 -22.74 12.60
CA VAL A 302 17.18 -23.84 11.81
C VAL A 302 16.75 -23.28 10.44
N THR A 303 16.95 -24.05 9.36
CA THR A 303 16.31 -23.80 8.06
C THR A 303 15.24 -24.86 7.81
N VAL A 304 14.02 -24.45 7.48
CA VAL A 304 12.93 -25.35 7.05
C VAL A 304 12.64 -25.09 5.57
N SER A 305 12.50 -26.14 4.77
CA SER A 305 11.95 -26.03 3.41
C SER A 305 10.45 -26.39 3.40
N THR A 306 9.75 -25.98 2.34
CA THR A 306 8.29 -26.07 2.15
C THR A 306 7.69 -27.49 2.20
N ALA A 307 8.47 -28.53 2.51
CA ALA A 307 8.01 -29.92 2.66
C ALA A 307 8.39 -30.57 4.02
N GLY A 308 8.85 -29.82 5.03
CA GLY A 308 8.80 -30.26 6.43
C GLY A 308 9.80 -31.32 6.92
N ASN A 309 10.92 -31.59 6.24
CA ASN A 309 11.96 -32.51 6.76
C ASN A 309 13.33 -31.82 6.98
N VAL A 310 13.97 -32.13 8.12
CA VAL A 310 15.23 -31.53 8.62
C VAL A 310 16.46 -32.33 8.16
N ILE A 311 17.53 -31.65 7.71
CA ILE A 311 18.86 -32.26 7.52
C ILE A 311 19.97 -31.29 7.97
N ASN A 312 20.93 -31.81 8.72
CA ASN A 312 22.09 -31.08 9.24
C ASN A 312 23.37 -31.54 8.52
N ARG A 313 24.25 -30.62 8.11
CA ARG A 313 25.72 -30.80 7.96
C ARG A 313 26.38 -29.49 7.52
N GLY A 314 27.44 -29.10 8.24
CA GLY A 314 28.24 -27.91 7.95
C GLY A 314 29.08 -28.01 6.67
N ALA A 315 29.30 -26.87 6.04
CA ALA A 315 30.27 -26.63 4.98
C ALA A 315 30.49 -25.09 4.78
N PRO A 316 31.62 -24.66 4.19
CA PRO A 316 32.25 -23.35 4.40
C PRO A 316 31.61 -22.19 3.63
N VAL A 317 31.83 -20.97 4.13
CA VAL A 317 31.29 -19.69 3.63
C VAL A 317 31.91 -19.31 2.26
N PRO A 318 31.12 -19.09 1.19
CA PRO A 318 31.62 -18.56 -0.07
C PRO A 318 31.88 -17.05 0.02
N ALA A 319 32.83 -16.54 -0.77
CA ALA A 319 33.14 -15.12 -0.96
C ALA A 319 32.06 -14.36 -1.75
N THR A 320 30.81 -14.49 -1.33
CA THR A 320 29.71 -13.60 -1.70
C THR A 320 29.15 -13.07 -0.39
N ILE A 321 29.50 -11.83 -0.05
CA ILE A 321 28.90 -11.14 1.10
C ILE A 321 27.41 -10.98 0.75
N PRO A 322 26.49 -11.68 1.44
CA PRO A 322 25.08 -11.39 1.30
C PRO A 322 24.89 -9.95 1.78
N VAL A 323 24.15 -9.12 1.03
CA VAL A 323 23.64 -7.87 1.59
C VAL A 323 22.57 -8.26 2.60
N ALA A 324 23.01 -8.58 3.81
CA ALA A 324 22.19 -8.84 4.98
C ALA A 324 22.77 -7.97 6.10
N LEU A 325 22.37 -6.71 6.10
CA LEU A 325 22.46 -5.84 7.28
C LEU A 325 21.03 -5.65 7.76
N GLY A 326 20.57 -6.61 8.57
CA GLY A 326 19.32 -6.52 9.31
C GLY A 326 19.56 -5.72 10.60
N PHE A 327 18.85 -4.62 10.76
CA PHE A 327 18.89 -3.74 11.92
C PHE A 327 17.67 -4.01 12.79
N TYR A 328 17.89 -4.23 14.10
CA TYR A 328 16.81 -4.54 15.03
C TYR A 328 15.87 -3.35 15.21
N GLY A 329 14.60 -3.56 14.89
CA GLY A 329 13.50 -2.73 15.34
C GLY A 329 13.28 -2.89 16.83
N TYR A 330 13.40 -1.78 17.55
CA TYR A 330 12.61 -1.53 18.74
C TYR A 330 11.98 -0.14 18.58
N GLY A 331 10.70 -0.12 18.23
CA GLY A 331 9.80 1.00 18.56
C GLY A 331 10.07 2.34 17.88
N ILE A 332 9.91 2.43 16.55
CA ILE A 332 9.70 3.72 15.87
C ILE A 332 8.55 4.50 16.56
N GLU A 333 7.52 3.79 17.04
CA GLU A 333 6.41 4.38 17.79
C GLU A 333 6.75 4.81 19.23
N LYS A 334 7.92 4.40 19.76
CA LYS A 334 8.39 4.76 21.12
C LYS A 334 9.37 5.94 21.15
N TYR A 335 9.86 6.39 19.99
CA TYR A 335 10.86 7.46 19.86
C TYR A 335 10.35 8.71 19.15
N ASN A 336 9.06 8.75 18.77
CA ASN A 336 8.45 9.94 18.17
C ASN A 336 8.51 11.18 19.10
N ASP A 337 8.67 10.95 20.41
CA ASP A 337 8.82 12.02 21.41
C ASP A 337 10.29 12.33 21.78
N LYS A 338 11.28 11.67 21.14
CA LYS A 338 12.72 11.77 21.48
C LYS A 338 13.66 11.96 20.28
N TYR A 339 13.12 12.19 19.08
CA TYR A 339 13.95 12.59 17.95
C TYR A 339 14.27 14.08 18.11
N ASP A 340 15.37 14.39 18.79
CA ASP A 340 15.81 15.77 18.97
C ASP A 340 16.46 16.26 17.68
N MET A 341 15.93 17.35 17.10
CA MET A 341 16.51 17.98 15.91
C MET A 341 17.96 18.40 16.09
N GLN A 342 18.44 18.55 17.33
CA GLN A 342 19.86 18.81 17.61
C GLN A 342 20.78 17.64 17.22
N ASP A 343 20.25 16.40 17.13
CA ASP A 343 21.04 15.21 16.81
C ASP A 343 21.31 15.11 15.30
N ILE A 344 20.32 15.36 14.43
CA ILE A 344 20.54 15.28 12.96
C ILE A 344 21.55 16.32 12.46
N GLU A 345 21.54 17.54 13.02
CA GLU A 345 22.53 18.58 12.69
C GLU A 345 23.94 18.17 13.13
N SER A 346 24.05 17.55 14.31
CA SER A 346 25.33 17.04 14.84
C SER A 346 25.87 15.91 13.98
N VAL A 347 25.01 15.02 13.48
CA VAL A 347 25.39 13.94 12.56
C VAL A 347 25.78 14.50 11.20
N ILE A 348 25.01 15.44 10.62
CA ILE A 348 25.38 16.13 9.37
C ILE A 348 26.76 16.77 9.52
N ALA A 349 26.98 17.56 10.57
CA ALA A 349 28.26 18.22 10.82
C ALA A 349 29.42 17.22 11.01
N TYR A 350 29.17 16.09 11.67
CA TYR A 350 30.15 15.02 11.81
C TYR A 350 30.51 14.38 10.45
N LEU A 351 29.50 14.06 9.64
CA LEU A 351 29.68 13.47 8.31
C LEU A 351 30.43 14.44 7.38
N THR A 352 30.03 15.72 7.34
CA THR A 352 30.72 16.75 6.55
C THR A 352 32.17 16.94 7.01
N LYS A 353 32.42 17.03 8.33
CA LYS A 353 33.79 17.16 8.86
C LYS A 353 34.65 15.93 8.55
N LYS A 354 34.07 14.73 8.60
CA LYS A 354 34.75 13.50 8.18
C LYS A 354 35.08 13.57 6.70
N SER A 355 34.16 14.09 5.89
CA SER A 355 34.34 14.27 4.47
C SER A 355 35.56 15.18 4.17
N ASP A 356 35.55 16.38 4.74
CA ASP A 356 36.63 17.36 4.55
C ASP A 356 38.02 16.84 4.98
N ALA A 357 38.06 15.99 6.02
CA ALA A 357 39.30 15.35 6.47
C ALA A 357 39.92 14.40 5.44
N PHE A 358 39.12 13.77 4.57
CA PHE A 358 39.62 12.92 3.48
C PHE A 358 39.94 13.72 2.22
N SER A 359 39.19 14.78 1.92
CA SER A 359 39.47 15.66 0.78
C SER A 359 40.78 16.46 0.92
N SER A 360 41.39 16.48 2.13
CA SER A 360 42.64 17.19 2.44
C SER A 360 43.89 16.29 2.55
N GLN A 361 43.74 14.97 2.33
CA GLN A 361 44.84 14.00 2.19
C GLN A 361 45.04 13.62 0.72
#